data_AF-A0A916CG32-F1
#
_entry.id   AF-A0A916CG32-F1
#
_cell.length_a   1.000
_cell.length_b   1.000
_cell.length_c   1.000
_cell.angle_alpha   90.00
_cell.angle_beta   90.00
_cell.angle_gamma   90.00
#
_symmetry.space_group_name_H-M   'P 1'
#
loop_
_entity.id
_entity.type
_entity.pdbx_description
1 polymer ?
#
loop_
_entity_poly.entity_id
_entity_poly.type
_entity_poly.pdbx_seq_one_letter_code
_entity_poly.pdbx_strand_id
1 'polypeptide(L)'
;MDNVWKIIQFCGGLDALKVCYIRLENPGYMPLVIEHIGSGPRDLPMISVAHYYKQNGDPMRDPEMTFEVNDQSGARVPYFLPVMYQQDGVSLYQEAVYRDGDKIMVRPRLVKDLGSFARMWDRNIGEQGFVEIARTRFSEIHAASQAQNALPLP
;
A
#
# COMPACT_ATOMS: atom_id res chain seq x y z
N MET A 1 -7.94 6.47 0.48
CA MET A 1 -6.52 6.18 0.76
C MET A 1 -5.74 7.05 -0.22
N ASP A 2 -5.86 8.35 -0.06
CA ASP A 2 -5.47 9.32 -1.07
C ASP A 2 -3.95 9.49 -1.07
N ASN A 3 -3.32 9.40 0.10
CA ASN A 3 -1.87 9.53 0.23
C ASN A 3 -1.16 8.26 -0.23
N VAL A 4 -1.65 7.08 0.16
CA VAL A 4 -1.15 5.81 -0.40
C VAL A 4 -1.33 5.76 -1.92
N TRP A 5 -2.46 6.23 -2.46
CA TRP A 5 -2.65 6.29 -3.90
C TRP A 5 -1.65 7.22 -4.59
N LYS A 6 -1.39 8.42 -4.05
CA LYS A 6 -0.36 9.33 -4.58
C LYS A 6 1.02 8.66 -4.60
N ILE A 7 1.38 7.94 -3.54
CA ILE A 7 2.65 7.18 -3.48
C ILE A 7 2.72 6.16 -4.61
N ILE A 8 1.66 5.36 -4.80
CA ILE A 8 1.59 4.38 -5.89
C ILE A 8 1.73 5.07 -7.26
N GLN A 9 1.05 6.21 -7.46
CA GLN A 9 1.13 6.98 -8.71
C GLN A 9 2.54 7.54 -8.96
N PHE A 10 3.21 8.09 -7.95
CA PHE A 10 4.61 8.50 -8.07
C PHE A 10 5.53 7.32 -8.37
N CYS A 11 5.17 6.10 -7.98
CA CYS A 11 5.96 4.91 -8.26
C CYS A 11 5.54 4.17 -9.54
N GLY A 12 4.81 4.82 -10.45
CA GLY A 12 4.44 4.26 -11.76
C GLY A 12 3.08 3.56 -11.80
N GLY A 13 2.25 3.73 -10.78
CA GLY A 13 0.88 3.22 -10.74
C GLY A 13 0.79 1.74 -10.36
N LEU A 14 -0.43 1.20 -10.43
CA LEU A 14 -0.71 -0.18 -10.01
C LEU A 14 0.00 -1.22 -10.88
N ASP A 15 0.24 -0.93 -12.16
CA ASP A 15 0.94 -1.86 -13.07
C ASP A 15 2.42 -2.01 -12.72
N ALA A 16 3.10 -0.91 -12.35
CA ALA A 16 4.46 -1.00 -11.83
C ALA A 16 4.51 -1.78 -10.50
N LEU A 17 3.50 -1.60 -9.64
CA LEU A 17 3.40 -2.29 -8.36
C LEU A 17 3.26 -3.81 -8.49
N LYS A 18 2.71 -4.32 -9.60
CA LYS A 18 2.64 -5.77 -9.90
C LYS A 18 4.02 -6.40 -10.10
N VAL A 19 5.02 -5.60 -10.47
CA VAL A 19 6.36 -6.07 -10.80
C VAL A 19 7.34 -5.76 -9.68
N CYS A 20 7.17 -4.62 -9.00
CA CYS A 20 8.09 -4.15 -7.98
C CYS A 20 7.34 -3.54 -6.79
N TYR A 21 7.70 -3.96 -5.58
CA TYR A 21 7.17 -3.37 -4.37
C TYR A 21 7.75 -1.98 -4.11
N ILE A 22 6.99 -1.16 -3.37
CA ILE A 22 7.44 0.14 -2.91
C ILE A 22 7.91 -0.01 -1.47
N ARG A 23 9.13 0.44 -1.18
CA ARG A 23 9.63 0.62 0.19
C ARG A 23 10.17 2.02 0.35
N LEU A 24 9.67 2.73 1.36
CA LEU A 24 10.05 4.09 1.70
C LEU A 24 10.58 4.14 3.13
N GLU A 25 11.77 4.71 3.27
CA GLU A 25 12.43 4.96 4.55
C GLU A 25 12.19 6.40 4.95
N ASN A 26 11.89 6.66 6.23
CA ASN A 26 11.71 8.00 6.75
C ASN A 26 12.23 8.08 8.20
N PRO A 27 13.32 8.82 8.47
CA PRO A 27 13.89 8.91 9.81
C PRO A 27 12.84 9.27 10.88
N GLY A 28 12.83 8.51 11.98
CA GLY A 28 11.86 8.69 13.07
C GLY A 28 10.56 7.89 12.90
N TYR A 29 10.34 7.26 11.75
CA TYR A 29 9.19 6.40 11.49
C TYR A 29 9.61 5.01 11.03
N MET A 30 8.70 4.04 11.18
CA MET A 30 8.89 2.72 10.59
C MET A 30 8.84 2.81 9.06
N PRO A 31 9.67 2.05 8.33
CA PRO A 31 9.59 1.95 6.88
C PRO A 31 8.17 1.64 6.43
N LEU A 32 7.69 2.31 5.39
CA LEU A 32 6.42 2.02 4.73
C LEU A 32 6.67 1.11 3.54
N VAL A 33 5.96 -0.02 3.47
CA VAL A 33 6.01 -0.98 2.38
C VAL A 33 4.63 -1.11 1.74
N ILE A 34 4.57 -1.06 0.41
CA ILE A 34 3.34 -1.25 -0.36
C ILE A 34 3.62 -2.29 -1.46
N GLU A 35 2.76 -3.28 -1.57
CA GLU A 35 2.95 -4.46 -2.42
C GLU A 35 1.67 -4.83 -3.14
N HIS A 36 1.75 -5.25 -4.40
CA HIS A 36 0.65 -5.96 -5.05
C HIS A 36 0.75 -7.44 -4.68
N ILE A 37 -0.33 -8.01 -4.15
CA ILE A 37 -0.35 -9.36 -3.58
C ILE A 37 -1.31 -10.31 -4.29
N GLY A 38 -1.65 -10.01 -5.55
CA GLY A 38 -2.48 -10.85 -6.40
C GLY A 38 -3.93 -10.37 -6.46
N SER A 39 -4.86 -11.31 -6.61
CA SER A 39 -6.30 -11.03 -6.61
C SER A 39 -6.90 -11.31 -5.24
N GLY A 40 -7.80 -10.44 -4.80
CA GLY A 40 -8.49 -10.57 -3.52
C GLY A 40 -9.77 -11.42 -3.61
N PRO A 41 -10.56 -11.47 -2.51
CA PRO A 41 -11.78 -12.27 -2.41
C PRO A 41 -12.88 -11.96 -3.43
N ARG A 42 -12.85 -10.80 -4.11
CA ARG A 42 -13.78 -10.36 -5.15
C ARG A 42 -13.13 -10.33 -6.54
N ASP A 43 -11.98 -10.99 -6.71
CA ASP A 43 -11.19 -11.00 -7.94
C ASP A 43 -10.67 -9.62 -8.38
N LEU A 44 -10.64 -8.66 -7.46
CA LEU A 44 -10.04 -7.36 -7.70
C LEU A 44 -8.53 -7.41 -7.38
N PRO A 45 -7.71 -6.56 -8.02
CA PRO A 45 -6.31 -6.40 -7.64
C PRO A 45 -6.19 -6.09 -6.14
N MET A 46 -5.37 -6.85 -5.43
CA MET A 46 -5.18 -6.71 -3.99
C MET A 46 -3.79 -6.18 -3.70
N ILE A 47 -3.71 -5.24 -2.75
CA ILE A 47 -2.45 -4.70 -2.27
C ILE A 47 -2.29 -4.91 -0.76
N SER A 48 -1.06 -5.04 -0.28
CA SER A 48 -0.69 -4.85 1.12
C SER A 48 -0.09 -3.46 1.31
N VAL A 49 -0.41 -2.82 2.43
CA VAL A 49 0.22 -1.60 2.94
C VAL A 49 0.66 -1.93 4.37
N ALA A 50 1.95 -1.80 4.67
CA ALA A 50 2.50 -2.21 5.95
C ALA A 50 3.60 -1.27 6.45
N HIS A 51 3.64 -1.06 7.77
CA HIS A 51 4.85 -0.63 8.46
C HIS A 51 5.55 -1.83 9.10
N TYR A 52 6.87 -1.80 9.11
CA TYR A 52 7.68 -2.86 9.71
C TYR A 52 8.64 -2.32 10.78
N TYR A 53 8.68 -2.95 11.95
CA TYR A 53 9.82 -2.84 12.86
C TYR A 53 10.57 -4.17 12.94
N LYS A 54 11.72 -4.19 13.64
CA LYS A 54 12.47 -5.42 13.91
C LYS A 54 12.33 -5.82 15.36
N GLN A 55 12.01 -7.10 15.60
CA GLN A 55 12.01 -7.70 16.93
C GLN A 55 12.87 -8.96 16.88
N ASN A 56 13.95 -9.01 17.67
CA ASN A 56 14.89 -10.13 17.66
C ASN A 56 15.46 -10.49 16.26
N GLY A 57 15.48 -9.53 15.35
CA GLY A 57 15.91 -9.72 13.95
C GLY A 57 14.77 -10.00 12.98
N ASP A 58 13.59 -10.38 13.47
CA ASP A 58 12.43 -10.67 12.64
C ASP A 58 11.65 -9.39 12.29
N PRO A 59 11.19 -9.23 11.04
CA PRO A 59 10.32 -8.13 10.64
C PRO A 59 8.91 -8.34 11.20
N MET A 60 8.40 -7.33 11.89
CA MET A 60 7.10 -7.34 12.56
C MET A 60 6.21 -6.24 11.98
N ARG A 61 4.98 -6.58 11.60
CA ARG A 61 3.99 -5.66 11.02
C ARG A 61 3.37 -4.78 12.11
N ASP A 62 3.41 -3.47 11.94
CA ASP A 62 2.82 -2.50 12.89
C ASP A 62 2.33 -1.19 12.23
N PRO A 63 1.16 -1.17 11.59
CA PRO A 63 0.34 -2.33 11.22
C PRO A 63 0.52 -2.74 9.75
N GLU A 64 -0.08 -3.87 9.37
CA GLU A 64 -0.38 -4.24 7.99
C GLU A 64 -1.90 -4.17 7.73
N MET A 65 -2.27 -3.64 6.58
CA MET A 65 -3.62 -3.79 6.01
C MET A 65 -3.56 -4.22 4.56
N THR A 66 -4.55 -5.03 4.16
CA THR A 66 -4.76 -5.35 2.75
C THR A 66 -6.04 -4.74 2.20
N PHE A 67 -6.00 -4.39 0.93
CA PHE A 67 -7.11 -3.75 0.23
C PHE A 67 -7.29 -4.34 -1.15
N GLU A 68 -8.54 -4.61 -1.51
CA GLU A 68 -8.91 -4.73 -2.93
C GLU A 68 -9.08 -3.33 -3.52
N VAL A 69 -8.43 -3.09 -4.66
CA VAL A 69 -8.43 -1.79 -5.35
C VAL A 69 -9.44 -1.85 -6.49
N ASN A 70 -10.55 -1.13 -6.35
CA ASN A 70 -11.55 -0.97 -7.40
C ASN A 70 -11.36 0.37 -8.13
N ASP A 71 -10.75 0.30 -9.31
CA ASP A 71 -10.50 1.44 -10.20
C ASP A 71 -11.57 1.63 -11.29
N GLN A 72 -12.64 0.83 -11.26
CA GLN A 72 -13.68 0.86 -12.30
C GLN A 72 -14.71 1.97 -12.11
N SER A 73 -14.60 2.79 -11.07
CA SER A 73 -15.58 3.82 -10.73
C SER A 73 -15.45 5.12 -11.53
N GLY A 74 -14.37 5.28 -12.31
CA GLY A 74 -14.05 6.55 -12.99
C GLY A 74 -13.70 7.68 -12.02
N ALA A 75 -13.54 7.39 -10.73
CA ALA A 75 -13.11 8.34 -9.73
C ALA A 75 -11.61 8.65 -9.89
N ARG A 76 -11.19 9.86 -9.47
CA ARG A 76 -9.77 10.27 -9.48
C ARG A 76 -8.89 9.37 -8.60
N VAL A 77 -9.46 8.80 -7.55
CA VAL A 77 -8.81 7.87 -6.63
C VAL A 77 -9.67 6.60 -6.63
N PRO A 78 -9.08 5.41 -6.83
CA PRO A 78 -9.83 4.16 -6.79
C PRO A 78 -10.36 3.90 -5.38
N TYR A 79 -11.38 3.05 -5.27
CA TYR A 79 -11.86 2.63 -3.96
C TYR A 79 -10.95 1.56 -3.38
N PHE A 80 -10.40 1.83 -2.20
CA PHE A 80 -9.63 0.87 -1.42
C PHE A 80 -10.59 0.16 -0.47
N LEU A 81 -10.93 -1.09 -0.80
CA LEU A 81 -11.87 -1.91 -0.06
C LEU A 81 -11.08 -2.74 0.97
N PRO A 82 -11.18 -2.46 2.28
CA PRO A 82 -10.37 -3.15 3.29
C PRO A 82 -10.74 -4.64 3.37
N VAL A 83 -9.72 -5.49 3.40
CA VAL A 83 -9.85 -6.95 3.45
C VAL A 83 -9.36 -7.49 4.79
N MET A 84 -8.15 -7.15 5.21
CA MET A 84 -7.53 -7.68 6.43
C MET A 84 -6.72 -6.60 7.15
N TYR A 85 -6.56 -6.77 8.47
CA TYR A 85 -5.66 -6.05 9.34
C TYR A 85 -4.83 -7.02 10.18
N GLN A 86 -3.54 -6.75 10.30
CA GLN A 86 -2.62 -7.51 11.16
C GLN A 86 -1.67 -6.59 11.92
N GLN A 87 -1.41 -6.93 13.19
CA GLN A 87 -0.42 -6.28 14.03
C GLN A 87 0.26 -7.32 14.93
N ASP A 88 1.54 -7.56 14.66
CA ASP A 88 2.24 -8.73 15.20
C ASP A 88 2.56 -8.57 16.69
N GLY A 89 2.92 -7.36 17.14
CA GLY A 89 3.30 -7.07 18.53
C GLY A 89 2.20 -7.37 19.57
N VAL A 90 0.94 -7.45 19.15
CA VAL A 90 -0.21 -7.81 20.00
C VAL A 90 -0.93 -9.07 19.52
N SER A 91 -0.33 -9.82 18.59
CA SER A 91 -0.91 -11.03 18.00
C SER A 91 -2.34 -10.82 17.46
N LEU A 92 -2.61 -9.64 16.88
CA LEU A 92 -3.92 -9.30 16.36
C LEU A 92 -3.98 -9.58 14.86
N TYR A 93 -4.93 -10.42 14.46
CA TYR A 93 -5.27 -10.68 13.07
C TYR A 93 -6.79 -10.58 12.89
N GLN A 94 -7.23 -9.81 11.90
CA GLN A 94 -8.63 -9.58 11.61
C GLN A 94 -8.89 -9.58 10.12
N GLU A 95 -9.67 -10.55 9.64
CA GLU A 95 -10.05 -10.64 8.23
C GLU A 95 -11.53 -10.25 8.06
N ALA A 96 -11.80 -9.15 7.36
CA ALA A 96 -13.13 -8.61 7.15
C ALA A 96 -13.85 -9.24 5.96
N VAL A 97 -13.11 -9.70 4.97
CA VAL A 97 -13.62 -10.29 3.73
C VAL A 97 -12.74 -11.47 3.35
N TYR A 98 -13.35 -12.61 3.02
CA TYR A 98 -12.64 -13.82 2.60
C TYR A 98 -13.51 -14.69 1.71
N ARG A 99 -12.90 -15.65 1.03
CA ARG A 99 -13.63 -16.69 0.29
C ARG A 99 -13.83 -17.93 1.15
N ASP A 100 -15.04 -18.46 1.12
CA ASP A 100 -15.39 -19.79 1.61
C ASP A 100 -15.95 -20.60 0.44
N GLY A 101 -15.07 -21.36 -0.21
CA GLY A 101 -15.32 -21.92 -1.54
C GLY A 101 -15.64 -20.81 -2.56
N ASP A 102 -16.76 -20.97 -3.27
CA ASP A 102 -17.21 -19.99 -4.27
C ASP A 102 -17.92 -18.77 -3.66
N LYS A 103 -18.12 -18.74 -2.34
CA LYS A 103 -18.85 -17.67 -1.66
C LYS A 103 -17.90 -16.62 -1.09
N ILE A 104 -18.31 -15.37 -1.22
CA ILE A 104 -17.63 -14.23 -0.59
C ILE A 104 -18.29 -13.98 0.75
N MET A 105 -17.52 -14.16 1.82
CA MET A 105 -17.94 -13.91 3.19
C MET A 105 -17.52 -12.50 3.59
N VAL A 106 -18.42 -11.75 4.22
CA VAL A 106 -18.19 -10.37 4.62
C VAL A 106 -18.60 -10.18 6.08
N ARG A 107 -17.75 -9.52 6.88
CA ARG A 107 -18.03 -9.08 8.25
C ARG A 107 -18.29 -7.56 8.24
N PRO A 108 -19.54 -7.08 8.10
CA PRO A 108 -19.81 -5.68 7.77
C PRO A 108 -19.34 -4.67 8.83
N ARG A 109 -19.46 -5.03 10.11
CA ARG A 109 -18.95 -4.21 11.21
C ARG A 109 -17.43 -4.03 11.11
N LEU A 110 -16.71 -5.13 10.88
CA LEU A 110 -15.26 -5.09 10.74
C LEU A 110 -14.82 -4.30 9.50
N VAL A 111 -15.52 -4.43 8.36
CA VAL A 111 -15.26 -3.58 7.17
C VAL A 111 -15.37 -2.09 7.51
N LYS A 112 -16.39 -1.69 8.28
CA LYS A 112 -16.57 -0.30 8.72
C LYS A 112 -15.46 0.16 9.66
N ASP A 113 -15.07 -0.69 10.61
CA ASP A 113 -14.02 -0.39 11.59
C ASP A 113 -12.66 -0.26 10.89
N LEU A 114 -12.29 -1.23 10.04
CA LEU A 114 -11.08 -1.19 9.23
C LEU A 114 -11.06 -0.01 8.25
N GLY A 115 -12.19 0.32 7.63
CA GLY A 115 -12.28 1.49 6.76
C GLY A 115 -12.06 2.80 7.52
N SER A 116 -12.48 2.87 8.79
CA SER A 116 -12.30 4.05 9.64
C SER A 116 -10.86 4.19 10.09
N PHE A 117 -10.23 3.08 10.49
CA PHE A 117 -8.81 3.02 10.75
C PHE A 117 -7.99 3.41 9.52
N ALA A 118 -8.27 2.83 8.35
CA ALA A 118 -7.56 3.11 7.10
C ALA A 118 -7.57 4.61 6.75
N ARG A 119 -8.72 5.29 6.88
CA ARG A 119 -8.81 6.75 6.64
C ARG A 119 -7.96 7.56 7.62
N MET A 120 -7.90 7.16 8.89
CA MET A 120 -7.04 7.83 9.87
C MET A 120 -5.57 7.58 9.56
N TRP A 121 -5.21 6.31 9.32
CA TRP A 121 -3.84 5.93 9.06
C TRP A 121 -3.28 6.54 7.78
N ASP A 122 -4.08 6.63 6.71
CA ASP A 122 -3.68 7.31 5.47
C ASP A 122 -3.38 8.81 5.67
N ARG A 123 -4.08 9.49 6.59
CA ARG A 123 -3.73 10.87 6.98
C ARG A 123 -2.37 10.89 7.68
N ASN A 124 -2.15 9.99 8.63
CA ASN A 124 -0.87 9.89 9.33
C ASN A 124 0.29 9.62 8.35
N ILE A 125 0.13 8.71 7.38
CA ILE A 125 1.14 8.44 6.34
C ILE A 125 1.50 9.72 5.57
N GLY A 126 0.50 10.56 5.27
CA GLY A 126 0.71 11.87 4.66
C GLY A 126 1.46 12.84 5.58
N GLU A 127 0.99 12.99 6.82
CA GLU A 127 1.59 13.88 7.83
C GLU A 127 3.03 13.49 8.20
N GLN A 128 3.35 12.20 8.11
CA GLN A 128 4.69 11.67 8.31
C GLN A 128 5.64 12.05 7.16
N GLY A 129 5.15 12.45 5.99
CA GLY A 129 5.96 12.90 4.85
C GLY A 129 6.33 11.80 3.85
N PHE A 130 5.68 10.63 3.90
CA PHE A 130 5.97 9.54 2.95
C PHE A 130 5.60 9.89 1.51
N VAL A 131 4.61 10.75 1.30
CA VAL A 131 4.21 11.20 -0.04
C VAL A 131 5.32 12.01 -0.69
N GLU A 132 5.96 12.89 0.07
CA GLU A 132 7.06 13.75 -0.36
C GLU A 132 8.30 12.92 -0.68
N ILE A 133 8.60 11.91 0.14
CA ILE A 133 9.71 10.98 -0.10
C ILE A 133 9.49 10.21 -1.42
N ALA A 134 8.28 9.69 -1.65
CA ALA A 134 7.94 9.01 -2.90
C ALA A 134 8.09 9.93 -4.12
N ARG A 135 7.60 11.17 -4.00
CA ARG A 135 7.71 12.19 -5.05
C ARG A 135 9.16 12.53 -5.40
N THR A 136 10.02 12.73 -4.40
CA THR A 136 11.44 13.04 -4.61
C THR A 136 12.15 11.88 -5.29
N ARG A 137 11.95 10.64 -4.80
CA ARG A 137 12.53 9.44 -5.40
C ARG A 137 12.12 9.26 -6.86
N PHE A 138 10.85 9.53 -7.19
CA PHE A 138 10.39 9.49 -8.58
C PHE A 138 11.14 10.48 -9.47
N SER A 139 11.25 11.73 -9.03
CA SER A 139 11.97 12.78 -9.78
C SER A 139 13.43 12.42 -10.03
N GLU A 140 14.12 11.85 -9.03
CA GLU A 140 15.51 11.43 -9.14
C GLU A 140 15.70 10.30 -10.17
N ILE A 141 14.85 9.28 -10.13
CA ILE A 141 14.88 8.17 -11.10
C ILE A 141 14.62 8.68 -12.52
N HIS A 142 13.65 9.59 -12.68
CA HIS A 142 13.35 10.19 -13.99
C HIS A 142 14.52 11.02 -14.52
N ALA A 143 15.13 11.85 -13.67
CA ALA A 143 16.29 12.66 -14.05
C ALA A 143 17.50 11.78 -14.44
N ALA A 144 17.77 10.71 -13.69
CA ALA A 144 18.84 9.77 -13.99
C ALA A 144 18.62 9.06 -15.34
N SER A 145 17.39 8.61 -15.63
CA SER A 145 17.03 7.99 -16.90
C SER A 145 17.21 8.94 -18.10
N GLN A 146 16.83 10.21 -17.95
CA GLN A 146 17.01 11.22 -18.99
C GLN A 146 18.48 11.54 -19.26
N ALA A 147 19.31 11.63 -18.21
CA ALA A 147 20.74 11.86 -18.35
C ALA A 147 21.45 10.69 -19.07
N GLN A 148 21.04 9.45 -18.81
CA GLN A 148 21.62 8.26 -19.41
C GLN A 148 21.29 8.12 -20.91
N ASN A 149 20.11 8.60 -21.33
CA ASN A 149 19.70 8.64 -22.74
C ASN A 149 20.26 9.85 -23.52
N ALA A 150 20.87 10.83 -22.83
CA ALA A 150 21.45 12.03 -23.44
C ALA A 150 22.97 11.89 -23.71
N LEU A 151 23.59 10.76 -23.36
CA LEU A 151 24.96 10.45 -23.74
C LEU A 151 25.03 10.19 -25.25
N PRO A 152 25.88 10.91 -26.02
CA PRO A 152 26.03 10.64 -27.43
C PRO A 152 26.52 9.20 -27.62
N LEU A 153 25.87 8.46 -28.52
CA LEU A 153 26.35 7.14 -28.93
C LEU A 153 27.79 7.26 -29.45
N PRO A 154 28.67 6.29 -29.13
CA PRO A 154 30.06 6.30 -29.57
C PRO A 154 30.21 6.31 -31.09
#